data_AF-A0A964QC80-F1
#
_entry.id   AF-A0A964QC80-F1
#
_cell.length_a   1.000
_cell.length_b   1.000
_cell.length_c   1.000
_cell.angle_alpha   90.00
_cell.angle_beta   90.00
_cell.angle_gamma   90.00
#
_symmetry.space_group_name_H-M   'P 1'
#
loop_
_entity.id
_entity.type
_entity.pdbx_description
1 polymer ?
#
loop_
_entity_poly.entity_id
_entity_poly.type
_entity_poly.pdbx_seq_one_letter_code
_entity_poly.pdbx_strand_id
1 'polypeptide(L)'
;MIEIRRYLAEIGARGGRKSRRALDPDTARAMVKVREARRAFRRFRSRCFWSYRPDLVIGLDDVVWVAEQLMKHGNRDAWQVGAKLCR
;
A
#
# COMPACT_ATOMS: atom_id res chain seq x y z
N MET A 1 2.55 -23.66 1.07
CA MET A 1 2.69 -22.21 0.74
C MET A 1 2.70 -21.92 -0.77
N ILE A 2 3.35 -22.74 -1.61
CA ILE A 2 3.45 -22.50 -3.08
C ILE A 2 2.07 -22.58 -3.78
N GLU A 3 1.21 -23.52 -3.39
CA GLU A 3 -0.12 -23.69 -3.99
C GLU A 3 -1.04 -22.49 -3.78
N ILE A 4 -1.08 -21.92 -2.57
CA ILE A 4 -1.91 -20.73 -2.27
C ILE A 4 -1.48 -19.56 -3.15
N ARG A 5 -0.17 -19.33 -3.30
CA ARG A 5 0.35 -18.24 -4.12
C ARG A 5 0.01 -18.42 -5.60
N ARG A 6 0.09 -19.66 -6.10
CA ARG A 6 -0.30 -20.01 -7.48
C ARG A 6 -1.80 -19.82 -7.69
N TYR A 7 -2.62 -20.28 -6.76
CA TYR A 7 -4.08 -20.12 -6.79
C TYR A 7 -4.50 -18.64 -6.81
N LEU A 8 -3.93 -17.83 -5.93
CA LEU A 8 -4.21 -16.38 -5.89
C LEU A 8 -3.79 -15.66 -7.18
N ALA A 9 -2.66 -16.06 -7.78
CA ALA A 9 -2.23 -15.52 -9.06
C ALA A 9 -3.19 -15.91 -10.20
N GLU A 10 -3.66 -17.15 -10.20
CA GLU A 10 -4.58 -17.67 -11.21
C GLU A 10 -5.94 -16.95 -11.19
N ILE A 11 -6.56 -16.82 -10.01
CA ILE A 11 -7.85 -16.12 -9.88
C ILE A 11 -7.72 -14.63 -10.23
N GLY A 12 -6.58 -14.00 -9.88
CA GLY A 12 -6.28 -12.63 -10.28
C GLY A 12 -6.16 -12.47 -11.79
N ALA A 13 -5.44 -13.38 -12.46
CA ALA A 13 -5.32 -13.39 -13.91
C ALA A 13 -6.65 -13.65 -14.62
N ARG A 14 -7.52 -14.49 -14.04
CA ARG A 14 -8.87 -14.74 -14.57
C ARG A 14 -9.77 -13.49 -14.45
N GLY A 15 -9.72 -12.81 -13.30
CA GLY A 15 -10.44 -11.54 -13.10
C GLY A 15 -9.94 -10.43 -14.04
N GLY A 16 -8.62 -10.33 -14.20
CA GLY A 16 -7.98 -9.40 -15.14
C GLY A 16 -8.41 -9.65 -16.59
N ARG A 17 -8.39 -10.90 -17.06
CA ARG A 17 -8.86 -11.28 -18.41
C ARG A 17 -10.35 -11.04 -18.62
N LYS A 18 -11.19 -11.17 -17.58
CA LYS A 18 -12.63 -10.87 -17.64
C LYS A 18 -12.90 -9.36 -17.69
N SER A 19 -12.07 -8.56 -17.03
CA SER A 19 -12.16 -7.09 -17.08
C SER A 19 -11.77 -6.59 -18.48
N ARG A 20 -12.71 -5.95 -19.17
CA ARG A 20 -12.44 -5.29 -20.47
C ARG A 20 -11.82 -3.89 -20.32
N ARG A 21 -11.67 -3.40 -19.09
CA ARG A 21 -10.97 -2.13 -18.84
C ARG A 21 -9.48 -2.35 -19.00
N ALA A 22 -8.88 -1.66 -19.97
CA ALA A 22 -7.44 -1.54 -20.03
C ALA A 22 -6.97 -0.79 -18.77
N LEU A 23 -6.20 -1.47 -17.94
CA LEU A 23 -5.52 -0.86 -16.81
C LEU A 23 -4.06 -0.73 -17.19
N ASP A 24 -3.63 0.50 -17.37
CA ASP A 24 -2.23 0.81 -17.64
C ASP A 24 -1.34 0.31 -16.46
N PRO A 25 -0.17 -0.29 -16.73
CA PRO A 25 0.71 -0.82 -15.68
C PRO A 25 1.10 0.20 -14.61
N ASP A 26 1.26 1.47 -14.96
CA ASP A 26 1.63 2.51 -13.99
C ASP A 26 0.43 2.87 -13.11
N THR A 27 -0.77 2.90 -13.69
CA THR A 27 -2.02 3.01 -12.92
C THR A 27 -2.17 1.85 -11.93
N ALA A 28 -1.89 0.62 -12.36
CA ALA A 28 -1.93 -0.56 -11.49
C ALA A 28 -0.94 -0.45 -10.32
N ARG A 29 0.30 0.00 -10.59
CA ARG A 29 1.32 0.24 -9.55
C ARG A 29 0.88 1.33 -8.58
N ALA A 30 0.31 2.43 -9.07
CA ALA A 30 -0.21 3.52 -8.23
C ALA A 30 -1.31 3.02 -7.27
N MET A 31 -2.24 2.19 -7.75
CA MET A 31 -3.27 1.58 -6.89
C MET A 31 -2.68 0.72 -5.78
N VAL A 32 -1.64 -0.07 -6.09
CA VAL A 32 -0.94 -0.89 -5.10
C VAL A 32 -0.23 -0.01 -4.07
N LYS A 33 0.46 1.05 -4.50
CA LYS A 33 1.12 2.02 -3.60
C LYS A 33 0.14 2.62 -2.60
N VAL A 34 -1.02 3.10 -3.08
CA VAL A 34 -2.08 3.64 -2.21
C VAL A 34 -2.59 2.58 -1.23
N ARG A 35 -2.79 1.33 -1.68
CA ARG A 35 -3.26 0.25 -0.81
C ARG A 35 -2.26 -0.08 0.29
N GLU A 36 -0.97 -0.14 -0.03
CA GLU A 36 0.09 -0.39 0.94
C GLU A 36 0.25 0.79 1.91
N ALA A 37 0.16 2.04 1.43
CA ALA A 37 0.18 3.22 2.28
C ALA A 37 -0.98 3.24 3.28
N ARG A 38 -2.21 2.93 2.84
CA ARG A 38 -3.39 2.76 3.73
C ARG A 38 -3.19 1.66 4.76
N ARG A 39 -2.56 0.55 4.37
CA ARG A 39 -2.25 -0.55 5.30
C ARG A 39 -1.22 -0.11 6.34
N ALA A 40 -0.19 0.60 5.93
CA ALA A 40 0.83 1.13 6.82
C ALA A 40 0.27 2.18 7.78
N PHE A 41 -0.54 3.12 7.29
CA PHE A 41 -1.22 4.14 8.09
C PHE A 41 -2.03 3.51 9.23
N ARG A 42 -2.84 2.50 8.92
CA ARG A 42 -3.63 1.77 9.94
C ARG A 42 -2.74 1.00 10.91
N ARG A 43 -1.71 0.31 10.41
CA ARG A 43 -0.80 -0.50 11.25
C ARG A 43 -0.01 0.34 12.24
N PHE A 44 0.47 1.51 11.83
CA PHE A 44 1.32 2.38 12.65
C PHE A 44 0.56 3.59 13.22
N ARG A 45 -0.77 3.53 13.24
CA ARG A 45 -1.65 4.66 13.61
C ARG A 45 -1.34 5.26 14.98
N SER A 46 -1.13 4.43 16.00
CA SER A 46 -0.86 4.89 17.37
C SER A 46 0.57 5.40 17.57
N ARG A 47 1.51 5.04 16.70
CA ARG A 47 2.92 5.40 16.83
C ARG A 47 3.30 6.60 15.99
N CYS A 48 3.03 6.52 14.68
CA CYS A 48 3.47 7.53 13.71
C CYS A 48 2.38 8.55 13.38
N PHE A 49 1.10 8.19 13.58
CA PHE A 49 -0.03 8.99 13.12
C PHE A 49 -1.03 9.30 14.23
N TRP A 50 -0.57 9.34 15.49
CA TRP A 50 -1.47 9.40 16.65
C TRP A 50 -2.34 10.68 16.65
N SER A 51 -1.76 11.79 16.18
CA SER A 51 -2.35 13.12 16.08
C SER A 51 -3.30 13.32 14.90
N TYR A 52 -3.28 12.45 13.89
CA TYR A 52 -4.13 12.58 12.70
C TYR A 52 -5.47 11.89 12.89
N ARG A 53 -6.48 12.29 12.11
CA ARG A 53 -7.79 11.65 12.17
C ARG A 53 -7.73 10.16 11.77
N PRO A 54 -8.44 9.26 12.46
CA PRO A 54 -8.43 7.83 12.14
C PRO A 54 -9.13 7.48 10.82
N ASP A 55 -10.05 8.33 10.38
CA ASP A 55 -10.83 8.23 9.15
C ASP A 55 -10.19 8.96 7.96
N LEU A 56 -8.94 9.42 8.10
CA LEU A 56 -8.20 10.05 7.01
C LEU A 56 -8.04 9.08 5.83
N VAL A 57 -8.53 9.50 4.66
CA VAL A 57 -8.45 8.71 3.43
C VAL A 57 -7.13 9.02 2.72
N ILE A 58 -6.19 8.09 2.77
CA ILE A 58 -4.90 8.21 2.08
C ILE A 58 -5.10 8.05 0.56
N GLY A 59 -4.78 9.09 -0.19
CA GLY A 59 -4.72 9.15 -1.65
C GLY A 59 -3.34 8.82 -2.22
N LEU A 60 -3.14 9.09 -3.51
CA LEU A 60 -1.85 8.87 -4.19
C LEU A 60 -0.80 9.90 -3.74
N ASP A 61 -1.20 11.17 -3.64
CA ASP A 61 -0.31 12.26 -3.25
C ASP A 61 0.18 12.12 -1.80
N ASP A 62 -0.60 11.44 -0.96
CA ASP A 62 -0.26 11.19 0.45
C ASP A 62 0.79 10.08 0.62
N VAL A 63 1.08 9.26 -0.41
CA VAL A 63 1.96 8.10 -0.29
C VAL A 63 3.36 8.51 0.17
N VAL A 64 3.89 9.61 -0.39
CA VAL A 64 5.21 10.15 -0.02
C VAL A 64 5.19 10.61 1.43
N TRP A 65 4.16 11.37 1.83
CA TRP A 65 3.99 11.82 3.20
C TRP A 65 3.90 10.66 4.20
N VAL A 66 3.12 9.61 3.91
CA VAL A 66 3.04 8.40 4.75
C VAL A 66 4.41 7.76 4.91
N ALA A 67 5.18 7.63 3.82
CA ALA A 67 6.52 7.06 3.86
C ALA A 67 7.45 7.89 4.76
N GLU A 68 7.43 9.22 4.62
CA GLU A 68 8.23 10.10 5.46
C GLU A 68 7.90 10.01 6.94
N GLN A 69 6.60 10.03 7.30
CA GLN A 69 6.18 9.92 8.70
C GLN A 69 6.64 8.61 9.34
N LEU A 70 6.55 7.50 8.59
CA LEU A 70 7.04 6.19 9.03
C LEU A 70 8.56 6.18 9.25
N MET A 71 9.31 6.85 8.38
CA MET A 71 10.77 6.91 8.48
C MET A 71 11.25 7.85 9.59
N LYS A 72 10.57 8.97 9.80
CA LYS A 72 10.97 10.02 10.77
C LYS A 72 10.58 9.67 12.21
N HIS A 73 9.41 9.06 12.41
CA HIS A 73 8.83 8.87 13.75
C HIS A 73 8.60 7.40 14.13
N GLY A 74 8.88 6.47 13.21
CA GLY A 74 8.67 5.05 13.40
C GLY A 74 9.85 4.31 14.05
N ASN A 75 9.66 3.00 14.25
CA ASN A 75 10.73 2.08 14.57
C ASN A 75 11.36 1.48 13.29
N ARG A 76 12.33 0.58 13.43
CA ARG A 76 12.95 -0.12 12.29
C ARG A 76 11.94 -0.75 11.33
N ASP A 77 10.88 -1.37 11.85
CA ASP A 77 9.84 -1.98 11.01
C ASP A 77 9.04 -0.94 10.22
N ALA A 78 8.67 0.17 10.85
CA ALA A 78 7.99 1.28 10.19
C ALA A 78 8.87 1.88 9.09
N TRP A 79 10.15 2.10 9.39
CA TRP A 79 11.12 2.60 8.43
C TRP A 79 11.23 1.70 7.19
N GLN A 80 11.32 0.37 7.38
CA GLN A 80 11.34 -0.58 6.27
C GLN A 80 10.07 -0.55 5.41
N VAL A 81 8.90 -0.35 6.04
CA VAL A 81 7.64 -0.19 5.30
C VAL A 81 7.63 1.12 4.52
N GLY A 82 8.05 2.23 5.14
CA GLY A 82 8.20 3.52 4.45
C GLY A 82 9.14 3.41 3.24
N ALA A 83 10.30 2.76 3.40
CA ALA A 83 11.27 2.59 2.31
C ALA A 83 10.72 1.82 1.11
N LYS A 84 9.82 0.85 1.36
CA LYS A 84 9.14 0.11 0.28
C LYS A 84 8.12 0.95 -0.47
N LEU A 85 7.50 1.95 0.17
CA LEU A 85 6.54 2.84 -0.48
C LEU A 85 7.20 3.81 -1.46
N CYS A 86 8.47 4.16 -1.22
CA CYS A 86 9.27 5.02 -2.11
C CYS A 86 9.80 4.30 -3.36
N ARG A 87 9.68 2.97 -3.45
CA ARG A 87 10.11 2.16 -4.59
C ARG A 87 8.98 1.98 -5.61
#